data_AF-A0A536DCK1-F1
#
_entry.id   AF-A0A536DCK1-F1
#
_cell.length_a   1.000
_cell.length_b   1.000
_cell.length_c   1.000
_cell.angle_alpha   90.00
_cell.angle_beta   90.00
_cell.angle_gamma   90.00
#
_symmetry.space_group_name_H-M   'P 1'
#
loop_
_entity.id
_entity.type
_entity.pdbx_description
1 polymer ?
#
loop_
_entity_poly.entity_id
_entity_poly.type
_entity_poly.pdbx_seq_one_letter_code
_entity_poly.pdbx_strand_id
1 'polypeptide(L)' 'MRSVGVRELKVHASRVLRELRDQRQPIDVTYRGRVIARLVPVDRSNATQEQIASVWADLDQLAAEIGDR' A
#
# COMPACT_ATOMS: atom_id res chain seq x y z
N MET A 1 6.85 -14.11 2.51
CA MET A 1 6.80 -12.90 1.66
C MET A 1 7.32 -13.26 0.28
N ARG A 2 6.65 -12.87 -0.80
CA ARG A 2 7.05 -13.19 -2.17
C ARG A 2 8.11 -12.19 -2.65
N SER A 3 9.13 -12.70 -3.35
CA SER A 3 10.22 -11.90 -3.91
C SER A 3 10.49 -12.29 -5.36
N VAL A 4 10.77 -11.32 -6.23
CA VAL A 4 11.11 -11.54 -7.65
C VAL A 4 12.43 -10.85 -7.97
N GLY A 5 13.21 -11.42 -8.89
CA GLY A 5 14.43 -10.78 -9.37
C GLY A 5 14.14 -9.66 -10.36
N VAL A 6 14.96 -8.61 -10.40
CA VAL A 6 14.76 -7.48 -11.35
C VAL A 6 14.71 -7.94 -12.82
N ARG A 7 15.42 -9.02 -13.16
CA ARG A 7 15.38 -9.61 -14.50
C ARG A 7 14.06 -10.32 -14.78
N GLU A 8 13.56 -11.08 -13.82
CA GLU A 8 12.26 -11.73 -13.90
C GLU A 8 11.15 -10.67 -14.00
N LEU A 9 11.21 -9.62 -13.18
CA LEU A 9 10.29 -8.50 -13.24
C LEU A 9 10.28 -7.86 -14.62
N LYS A 10 11.45 -7.63 -15.24
CA LYS A 10 11.55 -7.06 -16.58
C LYS A 10 10.91 -7.95 -17.65
N VAL A 11 11.11 -9.27 -17.58
CA VAL A 11 10.61 -10.22 -18.59
C VAL A 11 9.13 -10.57 -18.38
N HIS A 12 8.64 -10.51 -17.13
CA HIS A 12 7.30 -10.97 -16.75
C HIS A 12 6.48 -9.91 -16.02
N ALA A 13 6.75 -8.62 -16.27
CA ALA A 13 6.12 -7.49 -15.58
C ALA A 13 4.60 -7.62 -15.50
N SER A 14 3.93 -7.86 -16.63
CA SER A 14 2.46 -7.95 -16.68
C SER A 14 1.90 -9.11 -15.85
N ARG A 15 2.63 -10.22 -15.71
CA ARG A 15 2.23 -11.35 -14.86
C ARG A 15 2.38 -10.97 -13.38
N VAL A 16 3.51 -10.40 -13.01
CA VAL A 16 3.79 -9.97 -11.63
C VAL A 16 2.80 -8.89 -11.19
N LEU A 17 2.48 -7.92 -12.05
CA LEU A 17 1.51 -6.87 -11.73
C LEU A 17 0.08 -7.40 -11.63
N ARG A 18 -0.29 -8.40 -12.44
CA ARG A 18 -1.58 -9.10 -12.32
C ARG A 18 -1.68 -9.82 -10.98
N GLU A 19 -0.64 -10.56 -10.59
CA GLU A 19 -0.57 -11.23 -9.30
C GLU A 19 -0.66 -10.23 -8.13
N LEU A 20 0.10 -9.13 -8.19
CA LEU A 20 0.06 -8.06 -7.20
C LEU A 20 -1.36 -7.50 -7.02
N ARG A 21 -2.07 -7.28 -8.14
CA ARG A 21 -3.44 -6.78 -8.12
C ARG A 21 -4.44 -7.81 -7.58
N ASP A 22 -4.32 -9.06 -8.00
CA ASP A 22 -5.30 -10.10 -7.71
C ASP A 22 -5.14 -10.64 -6.28
N GLN A 23 -3.90 -10.80 -5.79
CA GLN A 23 -3.63 -11.30 -4.44
C GLN A 23 -3.56 -10.19 -3.38
N ARG A 24 -3.35 -8.93 -3.80
CA ARG A 24 -3.17 -7.77 -2.92
C ARG A 24 -2.11 -7.95 -1.84
N GLN A 25 -1.08 -8.76 -2.11
CA GLN A 25 0.06 -8.94 -1.21
C GLN A 25 1.28 -8.18 -1.75
N PRO A 26 2.07 -7.51 -0.89
CA PRO A 26 3.30 -6.86 -1.32
C PRO A 26 4.30 -7.86 -1.90
N ILE A 27 5.02 -7.43 -2.94
CA ILE A 27 6.05 -8.22 -3.62
C ILE A 27 7.39 -7.49 -3.56
N ASP A 28 8.42 -8.15 -3.03
CA ASP A 28 9.77 -7.60 -3.00
C ASP A 28 10.47 -7.79 -4.35
N VAL A 29 11.20 -6.76 -4.77
CA VAL A 29 12.04 -6.78 -5.98
C VAL A 29 13.49 -6.85 -5.54
N THR A 30 14.22 -7.82 -6.07
CA THR A 30 15.59 -8.10 -5.68
C THR A 30 16.58 -7.90 -6.81
N TYR A 31 17.80 -7.52 -6.45
CA TYR A 31 18.98 -7.54 -7.32
C TYR A 31 20.07 -8.36 -6.64
N ARG A 32 20.49 -9.46 -7.28
CA ARG A 32 21.47 -10.41 -6.73
C ARG A 32 21.10 -10.89 -5.31
N GLY A 33 19.83 -11.21 -5.09
CA GLY A 33 19.32 -11.71 -3.81
C GLY A 33 19.09 -10.64 -2.73
N ARG A 34 19.44 -9.37 -2.99
CA ARG A 34 19.17 -8.25 -2.07
C ARG A 34 17.92 -7.50 -2.49
N VAL A 35 17.03 -7.21 -1.56
CA VAL A 35 15.83 -6.40 -1.80
C VAL A 35 16.26 -4.97 -2.14
N ILE A 36 15.74 -4.43 -3.26
CA ILE A 36 16.03 -3.07 -3.73
C ILE A 36 14.76 -2.22 -3.89
N ALA A 37 13.59 -2.85 -3.97
CA ALA A 37 12.30 -2.18 -4.08
C ALA A 37 11.18 -3.10 -3.61
N ARG A 38 10.00 -2.52 -3.37
CA ARG A 38 8.77 -3.25 -3.04
C ARG A 38 7.63 -2.75 -3.90
N LEU A 39 6.91 -3.67 -4.53
CA LEU A 39 5.65 -3.39 -5.19
C LEU A 39 4.53 -3.55 -4.18
N VAL A 40 3.76 -2.48 -3.99
CA VAL A 40 2.57 -2.47 -3.14
C VAL A 40 1.34 -2.28 -4.02
N PRO A 41 0.26 -3.04 -3.80
CA PRO A 41 -0.98 -2.81 -4.50
C PRO A 41 -1.52 -1.43 -4.12
N VAL A 42 -1.97 -0.67 -5.11
CA VAL A 42 -2.65 0.60 -4.87
C VAL A 42 -4.13 0.28 -4.64
N ASP A 43 -4.59 0.50 -3.41
CA ASP A 43 -6.00 0.37 -3.09
C ASP A 43 -6.77 1.53 -3.73
N ARG A 44 -7.74 1.23 -4.60
CA ARG A 44 -8.59 2.26 -5.23
C ARG A 44 -9.54 2.96 -4.26
N SER A 45 -9.61 2.51 -3.01
CA SER A 45 -10.14 3.29 -1.91
C SER A 45 -9.12 4.37 -1.54
N ASN A 46 -8.87 5.28 -2.47
CA ASN A 46 -8.39 6.59 -2.07
C ASN A 46 -9.51 7.15 -1.22
N ALA A 47 -9.34 7.15 0.11
CA ALA A 47 -10.15 8.00 0.94
C ALA A 47 -10.09 9.38 0.28
N THR A 48 -11.23 9.89 -0.18
CA THR A 48 -11.25 11.21 -0.79
C THR A 48 -10.72 12.21 0.23
N GLN A 49 -10.27 13.37 -0.24
CA GLN A 49 -9.83 14.42 0.67
C GLN A 49 -10.93 14.74 1.71
N GLU A 50 -12.20 14.62 1.33
CA GLU A 50 -13.33 14.72 2.26
C GLU A 50 -13.38 13.58 3.28
N GLN A 51 -13.14 12.33 2.89
CA GLN A 51 -13.12 11.19 3.82
C GLN A 51 -11.98 11.30 4.83
N ILE A 52 -10.81 11.78 4.41
CA ILE A 52 -9.68 12.04 5.32
C ILE A 52 -10.02 13.19 6.27
N ALA A 53 -10.62 14.28 5.75
CA ALA A 53 -11.04 15.42 6.58
C ALA A 53 -12.10 15.03 7.61
N SER A 54 -13.06 14.17 7.24
CA SER A 54 -14.08 13.64 8.17
C SER A 54 -13.44 12.88 9.32
N VAL A 55 -12.45 12.02 9.05
CA VAL A 55 -11.75 11.26 10.11
C VAL A 55 -11.03 12.22 11.08
N TRP A 56 -10.43 13.30 10.58
CA TRP A 56 -9.81 14.30 11.45
C TRP A 56 -10.84 15.05 12.30
N ALA A 57 -11.97 15.45 11.72
CA ALA A 57 -13.04 16.12 12.46
C ALA A 57 -13.60 15.24 13.59
N ASP A 58 -13.79 13.93 13.33
CA ASP A 58 -14.24 12.97 14.34
C ASP A 58 -13.24 12.85 15.50
N LEU A 59 -11.94 12.86 15.20
CA LEU A 59 -10.88 12.80 16.21
C LEU A 59 -10.78 14.10 17.03
N ASP A 60 -10.95 15.26 16.40
CA ASP A 60 -10.96 16.56 17.10
C ASP A 60 -12.18 16.67 18.05
N GLN A 61 -13.35 16.19 17.60
CA GLN A 61 -14.53 16.12 18.46
C GLN A 61 -14.29 15.22 19.68
N LEU A 62 -13.72 14.02 19.47
CA LEU A 62 -13.41 13.10 20.57
C LEU A 62 -12.39 13.72 21.55
N ALA A 63 -11.39 14.44 21.05
CA ALA A 63 -10.41 15.12 21.88
C ALA A 63 -11.05 16.22 22.74
N ALA A 64 -12.01 16.97 22.19
CA ALA A 64 -12.78 17.96 22.93
C ALA A 64 -13.64 17.32 24.03
N GLU A 65 -14.34 16.23 23.73
CA GLU A 65 -15.15 15.48 24.70
C GLU A 65 -14.33 14.92 25.87
N ILE A 66 -13.09 14.49 25.60
CA ILE A 66 -12.17 14.00 26.65
C ILE A 66 -11.61 15.15 27.49
N GLY A 67 -11.32 16.31 26.88
CA GLY A 67 -10.75 17.47 27.56
C GLY A 67 -11.73 18.24 28.45
N ASP A 68 -13.04 18.07 28.25
CA ASP A 68 -14.11 18.73 29.01
C ASP A 68 -14.49 17.95 30.30
N ARG A 69 -13.67 16.97 30.70
CA ARG A 69 -13.90 16.07 31.83
C ARG A 69 -12.71 16.03 32.79
#